data_AF-A0A225UCS6-F1
#
_entry.id   AF-A0A225UCS6-F1
#
_cell.length_a   1.000
_cell.length_b   1.000
_cell.length_c   1.000
_cell.angle_alpha   90.00
_cell.angle_beta   90.00
_cell.angle_gamma   90.00
#
_symmetry.space_group_name_H-M   'P 1'
#
loop_
_entity.id
_entity.type
_entity.pdbx_description
1 polymer ?
#
loop_
_entity_poly.entity_id
_entity_poly.type
_entity_poly.pdbx_seq_one_letter_code
_entity_poly.pdbx_strand_id
1 'polypeptide(L)' 'MLKHFDTDKQPVMIVYASDWAVSVILTQDHDGVYLPVNPRVDYSIAEKEILALLRVLNECHNMLAGRTIRVLT' A
#
# COMPACT_ATOMS: atom_id res chain seq x y z
N MET A 1 -8.72 14.37 7.44
CA MET A 1 -9.59 14.64 6.27
C MET A 1 -9.01 13.87 5.09
N LEU A 2 -9.67 12.82 4.60
CA LEU A 2 -9.21 12.03 3.44
C LEU A 2 -9.50 12.79 2.16
N LYS A 3 -8.52 12.90 1.25
CA LYS A 3 -8.74 13.50 -0.07
C LYS A 3 -9.27 12.45 -1.06
N HIS A 4 -9.92 12.96 -2.11
CA HIS A 4 -10.37 12.13 -3.21
C HIS A 4 -9.18 11.68 -4.06
N PHE A 5 -9.23 10.45 -4.57
CA PHE A 5 -8.24 9.96 -5.52
C PHE A 5 -8.34 10.73 -6.84
N ASP A 6 -7.21 11.22 -7.32
CA ASP A 6 -7.07 12.00 -8.55
C ASP A 6 -6.33 11.15 -9.59
N THR A 7 -6.99 10.74 -10.67
CA THR A 7 -6.41 9.84 -11.68
C THR A 7 -5.24 10.45 -12.45
N ASP A 8 -5.12 11.77 -12.47
CA ASP A 8 -4.04 12.47 -13.17
C ASP A 8 -2.76 12.57 -12.32
N LYS A 9 -2.85 12.17 -11.05
CA LYS A 9 -1.75 12.23 -10.09
C LYS A 9 -1.19 10.85 -9.80
N GLN A 10 0.14 10.78 -9.75
CA GLN A 10 0.82 9.52 -9.48
C GLN A 10 0.47 9.01 -8.06
N PRO A 11 -0.06 7.78 -7.95
CA PRO A 11 -0.27 7.16 -6.65
C PRO A 11 1.07 6.81 -6.01
N VAL A 12 1.20 7.08 -4.71
CA VAL A 12 2.34 6.70 -3.88
C VAL A 12 1.85 5.84 -2.74
N MET A 13 2.41 4.63 -2.64
CA MET A 13 2.10 3.69 -1.57
C MET A 13 3.18 3.77 -0.50
N ILE A 14 2.76 4.00 0.74
CA ILE A 14 3.65 3.93 1.90
C ILE A 14 3.29 2.66 2.66
N VAL A 15 4.23 1.73 2.71
CA VAL A 15 4.10 0.44 3.41
C VAL A 15 4.80 0.57 4.76
N TYR A 16 4.11 0.19 5.82
CA TYR A 16 4.68 0.02 7.14
C TYR A 16 4.57 -1.45 7.55
N ALA A 17 5.67 -2.02 8.02
CA ALA A 17 5.71 -3.40 8.50
C ALA A 17 6.35 -3.44 9.89
N SER A 18 5.77 -4.27 10.75
CA SER A 18 6.23 -4.56 12.11
C SER A 18 6.12 -6.05 12.38
N ASP A 19 6.65 -6.51 13.50
CA ASP A 19 6.64 -7.94 13.89
C ASP A 19 5.24 -8.57 13.99
N TRP A 20 4.18 -7.75 14.08
CA TRP A 20 2.81 -8.21 14.31
C TRP A 20 1.80 -7.70 13.28
N ALA A 21 2.19 -6.77 12.39
CA ALA A 21 1.28 -6.21 11.39
C ALA A 21 2.01 -5.57 10.21
N VAL A 22 1.37 -5.68 9.04
CA VAL A 22 1.68 -4.89 7.85
C VAL A 22 0.50 -3.96 7.59
N SER A 23 0.77 -2.68 7.39
CA SER A 23 -0.21 -1.68 6.98
C SER A 23 0.28 -0.91 5.76
N VAL A 24 -0.68 -0.38 4.99
CA VAL A 24 -0.41 0.47 3.84
C VAL A 24 -1.33 1.66 3.86
N ILE A 25 -0.79 2.80 3.43
CA ILE A 25 -1.59 3.96 3.08
C ILE A 25 -1.30 4.37 1.64
N LEU A 26 -2.39 4.59 0.90
CA LEU A 26 -2.33 5.17 -0.44
C LEU A 26 -2.34 6.68 -0.29
N THR A 27 -1.36 7.33 -0.90
CA THR A 27 -1.20 8.78 -0.87
C THR A 27 -1.03 9.33 -2.27
N GLN A 28 -1.33 10.61 -2.44
CA GLN A 28 -1.04 11.35 -3.66
C GLN A 28 -0.44 12.70 -3.31
N ASP A 29 0.39 13.23 -4.20
CA ASP A 29 0.94 14.57 -4.04
C ASP A 29 -0.15 15.64 -4.27
N HIS A 30 -0.43 16.41 -3.23
CA HIS A 30 -1.23 17.61 -3.31
C HIS A 30 -0.38 18.79 -2.88
N ASP A 31 0.11 19.54 -3.86
CA ASP A 31 0.83 20.80 -3.67
C ASP A 31 2.14 20.61 -2.88
N GLY A 32 2.86 19.52 -3.15
CA GLY A 32 4.10 19.14 -2.48
C GLY A 32 3.90 18.34 -1.19
N VAL A 33 2.66 17.97 -0.86
CA VAL A 33 2.33 17.21 0.35
C VAL A 33 1.64 15.91 -0.02
N TYR A 34 2.20 14.78 0.40
CA TYR A 34 1.57 13.47 0.27
C TYR A 34 0.39 13.35 1.24
N LEU A 35 -0.83 13.42 0.71
CA LEU A 35 -2.05 13.28 1.49
C LEU A 35 -2.67 11.90 1.30
N PRO A 36 -3.23 11.32 2.37
CA PRO A 36 -3.94 10.05 2.27
C PRO A 36 -5.20 10.20 1.42
N VAL A 37 -5.33 9.30 0.46
CA VAL A 37 -6.47 9.25 -0.47
C VAL A 37 -7.23 7.95 -0.28
N ASN A 38 -8.56 8.06 -0.33
CA ASN A 38 -9.40 6.86 -0.32
C ASN A 38 -9.48 6.35 -1.77
N PRO A 39 -9.01 5.14 -2.08
CA PRO A 39 -9.23 4.56 -3.40
C PRO A 39 -10.75 4.51 -3.61
N ARG A 40 -11.24 5.31 -4.56
CA ARG A 40 -12.67 5.36 -4.84
C ARG A 40 -13.02 3.98 -5.37
N VAL A 41 -14.20 3.46 -5.02
CA VAL A 41 -14.67 2.08 -5.30
C VAL A 41 -14.78 1.72 -6.81
N ASP A 42 -14.27 2.57 -7.69
CA ASP A 42 -14.24 2.36 -9.14
C ASP A 42 -12.84 1.89 -9.55
N TYR A 43 -12.63 0.58 -9.37
CA TYR A 43 -11.36 -0.13 -9.49
C TYR A 43 -10.64 0.13 -10.81
N SER A 44 -9.80 1.16 -10.84
CA SER A 44 -8.84 1.37 -11.92
C SER A 44 -7.80 0.24 -11.93
N ILE A 45 -7.13 0.03 -13.07
CA ILE A 45 -6.11 -1.05 -13.20
C ILE A 45 -5.03 -0.91 -12.13
N ALA A 46 -4.57 0.31 -11.84
CA ALA A 46 -3.58 0.59 -10.82
C ALA A 46 -4.04 0.20 -9.41
N GLU A 47 -5.30 0.45 -9.05
CA GLU A 47 -5.85 0.05 -7.75
C GLU A 47 -5.95 -1.47 -7.59
N LYS A 48 -6.25 -2.20 -8.68
CA LYS A 48 -6.26 -3.67 -8.67
C LYS A 48 -4.86 -4.25 -8.47
N GLU A 49 -3.85 -3.66 -9.12
CA GLU A 49 -2.45 -4.04 -8.92
C GLU A 49 -1.99 -3.76 -7.49
N ILE A 50 -2.35 -2.61 -6.93
CA ILE A 50 -2.10 -2.26 -5.52
C ILE A 50 -2.74 -3.29 -4.58
N LEU A 51 -4.01 -3.66 -4.82
CA LEU A 51 -4.71 -4.65 -3.99
C LEU A 51 -4.06 -6.05 -4.11
N ALA A 52 -3.57 -6.41 -5.29
CA ALA A 52 -2.85 -7.65 -5.51
C ALA A 52 -1.52 -7.67 -4.74
N LEU A 53 -0.75 -6.58 -4.79
CA LEU A 53 0.49 -6.43 -4.01
C LEU A 53 0.22 -6.52 -2.51
N LEU A 54 -0.83 -5.87 -2.01
CA LEU A 54 -1.22 -5.96 -0.61
C LEU A 54 -1.55 -7.38 -0.17
N ARG A 55 -2.28 -8.13 -1.00
CA ARG A 55 -2.56 -9.54 -0.72
C ARG A 55 -1.27 -10.36 -0.67
N VAL A 56 -0.37 -10.19 -1.63
CA VAL A 56 0.93 -10.90 -1.63
C VAL A 56 1.73 -10.58 -0.38
N LEU A 57 1.83 -9.30 0.01
CA LEU A 57 2.55 -8.88 1.22
C LEU A 57 1.95 -9.47 2.49
N ASN A 58 0.61 -9.48 2.60
CA ASN A 58 -0.09 -10.05 3.75
C ASN A 58 0.11 -11.57 3.86
N GLU A 59 0.05 -12.29 2.74
CA GLU A 59 0.34 -13.73 2.70
C GLU A 59 1.80 -14.03 3.03
N CYS A 60 2.75 -13.25 2.49
CA CYS A 60 4.15 -13.36 2.84
C CYS A 60 4.37 -13.12 4.34
N HIS A 61 3.76 -12.07 4.90
CA HIS A 61 3.82 -11.81 6.35
C HIS A 61 3.25 -12.99 7.14
N ASN A 62 2.06 -13.49 6.82
CA ASN A 62 1.47 -14.62 7.54
C ASN A 62 2.32 -15.89 7.47
N MET A 63 2.94 -16.16 6.32
CA MET A 63 3.81 -17.32 6.14
C MET A 63 5.12 -17.19 6.92
N LEU A 64 5.64 -15.97 7.04
CA LEU A 64 6.98 -15.70 7.56
C LEU A 64 6.98 -15.18 9.00
N ALA A 65 5.81 -14.76 9.52
CA ALA A 65 5.64 -14.30 10.89
C ALA A 65 6.09 -15.39 11.88
N GLY A 66 6.97 -15.01 12.81
CA GLY A 66 7.56 -15.93 13.78
C GLY A 66 8.61 -16.89 13.20
N ARG A 67 9.01 -16.75 11.93
CA ARG A 67 10.05 -17.58 11.30
C ARG A 67 11.32 -16.76 11.03
N THR A 68 12.48 -17.39 11.19
CA THR A 68 13.76 -16.78 10.82
C THR A 68 13.92 -16.81 9.30
N ILE A 69 13.95 -15.64 8.68
CA ILE A 69 14.12 -15.47 7.23
C ILE A 69 15.57 -15.08 6.96
N ARG A 70 16.24 -15.77 6.02
CA ARG A 70 17.53 -15.34 5.49
C ARG A 70 17.30 -14.57 4.19
N VAL A 71 17.57 -13.27 4.22
CA VAL A 71 17.57 -12.42 3.03
C VAL A 71 18.98 -12.48 2.42
N LEU A 72 19.05 -12.86 1.15
CA LEU A 72 20.29 -12.79 0.36
C LEU A 72 20.25 -11.47 -0.43
N THR A 73 21.29 -10.65 -0.27
CA THR A 73 21.44 -9.34 -0.93
C THR A 73 22.46 -9.43 -2.06
#